data_AF-A0A9E4L7F9-F1
#
_entry.id   AF-A0A9E4L7F9-F1
#
_cell.length_a   1.000
_cell.length_b   1.000
_cell.length_c   1.000
_cell.angle_alpha   90.00
_cell.angle_beta   90.00
_cell.angle_gamma   90.00
#
_symmetry.space_group_name_H-M   'P 1'
#
loop_
_entity.id
_entity.type
_entity.pdbx_description
1 polymer ?
#
loop_
_entity_poly.entity_id
_entity_poly.type
_entity_poly.pdbx_seq_one_letter_code
_entity_poly.pdbx_strand_id
1 'polypeptide(L)'
;MKFYTFDELTYPDLPAEIGPEVRFTNRFCEPQAVTKTYHEHLDEWAICEDLGFDGAFVNEHHFTAINIQPACNLMAAAIIMRTNTMKVGVIGNVIPLRHPIRTAEEFAMLDCLSGGRFIGGIVRGVPQEYVSYNVDPFTGRQRLMESYDIIHKCLNEEIFDYKGKFWDLTGVSIWPKPIQRPLPFWMPTGSLESAEFAAERRISGAQVFFPPAAFKDAFDLYRKVARERFNWQPGFDNFVGARLIHVAETNEQAIEEVREAVYYFFRTITRPVNNPAPVPGLTTDRSYQHRRKIEQDFPGPHTSFETMRDNGFIVCGDPEYVTRWLEKDMHIAGYGHFMGMFHVGNLAHELVMKSKRLFAEQVMPALRQVNCDPEPQVEPQAATYELQQEQPAGPLPLYGDFNYSLVREAPETAGEFVERDNGAVTCGWEIRVPEREPDGFPYEIIFVGPTASYRGSAIRLHLVTGDGEPISDDAQVVLETYDRDGQNRRTVFAGRYGQFSRIPDQHEPNAALAAQQRVVAGDRYSIRLSVRLPADVPQPDPEADESFFEIECFKHWLTITA
;
A
#
# COMPACT_ATOMS: atom_id res chain seq x y z
N MET A 1 -10.98 14.76 -23.08
CA MET A 1 -10.10 13.61 -23.29
C MET A 1 -8.75 13.81 -22.62
N LYS A 2 -8.27 12.80 -21.90
CA LYS A 2 -6.88 12.71 -21.41
C LYS A 2 -6.11 11.63 -22.19
N PHE A 3 -4.84 11.86 -22.46
CA PHE A 3 -3.96 11.03 -23.27
C PHE A 3 -2.84 10.46 -22.43
N TYR A 4 -2.71 9.15 -22.47
CA TYR A 4 -1.67 8.41 -21.78
C TYR A 4 -0.89 7.57 -22.79
N THR A 5 0.35 7.22 -22.46
CA THR A 5 1.11 6.19 -23.18
C THR A 5 1.25 4.94 -22.32
N PHE A 6 1.26 3.79 -22.96
CA PHE A 6 1.46 2.48 -22.36
C PHE A 6 2.05 1.56 -23.41
N ASP A 7 2.92 0.64 -23.06
CA ASP A 7 3.27 -0.47 -23.92
C ASP A 7 3.62 -1.68 -23.06
N GLU A 8 3.79 -2.81 -23.72
CA GLU A 8 4.05 -4.08 -23.06
C GLU A 8 5.53 -4.25 -22.69
N LEU A 9 6.44 -3.35 -23.08
CA LEU A 9 7.90 -3.54 -22.99
C LEU A 9 8.30 -4.94 -23.49
N THR A 10 8.01 -5.19 -24.76
CA THR A 10 8.25 -6.44 -25.46
C THR A 10 9.75 -6.71 -25.65
N TYR A 11 10.17 -7.96 -25.53
CA TYR A 11 11.54 -8.34 -25.92
C TYR A 11 11.68 -8.30 -27.45
N PRO A 12 12.66 -7.61 -28.04
CA PRO A 12 12.67 -7.35 -29.48
C PRO A 12 13.20 -8.51 -30.34
N ASP A 13 14.05 -9.37 -29.77
CA ASP A 13 14.95 -10.24 -30.54
C ASP A 13 14.61 -11.73 -30.40
N LEU A 14 13.31 -12.06 -30.45
CA LEU A 14 12.90 -13.46 -30.54
C LEU A 14 13.05 -14.02 -31.96
N PRO A 15 13.53 -15.27 -32.11
CA PRO A 15 13.53 -15.93 -33.42
C PRO A 15 12.11 -16.18 -33.93
N ALA A 16 11.93 -16.18 -35.25
CA ALA A 16 10.62 -16.41 -35.88
C ALA A 16 10.05 -17.80 -35.57
N GLU A 17 10.92 -18.79 -35.39
CA GLU A 17 10.56 -20.16 -35.01
C GLU A 17 10.98 -20.43 -33.58
N ILE A 18 10.07 -20.15 -32.65
CA ILE A 18 10.14 -20.70 -31.29
C ILE A 18 9.33 -21.99 -31.33
N GLY A 19 9.94 -23.09 -30.87
CA GLY A 19 9.27 -24.40 -30.81
C GLY A 19 7.94 -24.35 -30.04
N PRO A 20 7.18 -25.46 -29.97
CA PRO A 20 5.84 -25.51 -29.35
C PRO A 20 5.85 -25.33 -27.82
N GLU A 21 6.90 -24.74 -27.26
CA GLU A 21 7.07 -24.51 -25.84
C GLU A 21 5.98 -23.55 -25.37
N VAL A 22 5.06 -24.06 -24.54
CA VAL A 22 3.97 -23.30 -23.91
C VAL A 22 4.51 -22.24 -22.94
N ARG A 23 5.81 -22.31 -22.60
CA ARG A 23 6.54 -21.35 -21.76
C ARG A 23 7.71 -20.82 -22.56
N PHE A 24 7.88 -19.50 -22.63
CA PHE A 24 9.11 -18.95 -23.20
C PHE A 24 10.28 -19.31 -22.29
N THR A 25 11.25 -20.04 -22.83
CA THR A 25 12.58 -20.16 -22.23
C THR A 25 13.29 -18.82 -22.33
N ASN A 26 14.06 -18.47 -21.29
CA ASN A 26 14.92 -17.29 -21.29
C ASN A 26 16.21 -17.48 -22.11
N ARG A 27 16.40 -18.62 -22.79
CA ARG A 27 17.62 -18.89 -23.59
C ARG A 27 17.86 -17.90 -24.73
N PHE A 28 16.82 -17.18 -25.16
CA PHE A 28 16.89 -16.16 -26.21
C PHE A 28 16.96 -14.73 -25.65
N CYS A 29 16.91 -14.59 -24.32
CA CYS A 29 16.89 -13.29 -23.65
C CYS A 29 18.32 -12.87 -23.31
N GLU A 30 18.89 -12.00 -24.15
CA GLU A 30 20.24 -11.49 -23.99
C GLU A 30 20.23 -10.25 -23.07
N PRO A 31 20.98 -10.24 -21.95
CA PRO A 31 20.98 -9.12 -21.00
C PRO A 31 21.33 -7.76 -21.61
N GLN A 32 22.19 -7.73 -22.63
CA GLN A 32 22.55 -6.50 -23.34
C GLN A 32 21.39 -5.95 -24.17
N ALA A 33 20.61 -6.83 -24.81
CA ALA A 33 19.40 -6.44 -25.53
C ALA A 33 18.37 -5.88 -24.54
N VAL A 34 18.13 -6.57 -23.42
CA VAL A 34 17.25 -6.09 -22.34
C VAL A 34 17.67 -4.70 -21.82
N THR A 35 18.98 -4.49 -21.63
CA THR A 35 19.52 -3.20 -21.18
C THR A 35 19.14 -2.09 -22.16
N LYS A 36 19.38 -2.31 -23.46
CA LYS A 36 19.00 -1.37 -24.52
C LYS A 36 17.50 -1.11 -24.52
N THR A 37 16.68 -2.16 -24.49
CA THR A 37 15.22 -2.08 -24.50
C THR A 37 14.69 -1.26 -23.32
N TYR A 38 15.20 -1.46 -22.10
CA TYR A 38 14.79 -0.65 -20.94
C TYR A 38 15.10 0.83 -21.11
N HIS A 39 16.29 1.17 -21.62
CA HIS A 39 16.65 2.57 -21.84
C HIS A 39 15.77 3.22 -22.91
N GLU A 40 15.54 2.53 -24.04
CA GLU A 40 14.68 3.03 -25.12
C GLU A 40 13.25 3.29 -24.63
N HIS A 41 12.65 2.36 -23.88
CA HIS A 41 11.29 2.54 -23.35
C HIS A 41 11.21 3.65 -22.31
N LEU A 42 12.22 3.77 -21.42
CA LEU A 42 12.28 4.88 -20.47
C LEU A 42 12.35 6.24 -21.18
N ASP A 43 13.09 6.35 -22.27
CA ASP A 43 13.18 7.57 -23.08
C ASP A 43 11.86 7.84 -23.81
N GLU A 44 11.23 6.79 -24.37
CA GLU A 44 9.93 6.87 -25.03
C GLU A 44 8.80 7.28 -24.09
N TRP A 45 8.80 6.84 -22.83
CA TRP A 45 7.82 7.28 -21.84
C TRP A 45 8.12 8.68 -21.31
N ALA A 46 9.38 9.01 -21.05
CA ALA A 46 9.75 10.31 -20.50
C ALA A 46 9.44 11.47 -21.47
N ILE A 47 9.68 11.29 -22.78
CA ILE A 47 9.41 12.34 -23.77
C ILE A 47 7.92 12.69 -23.87
N CYS A 48 7.02 11.81 -23.42
CA CYS A 48 5.58 12.08 -23.44
C CYS A 48 5.21 13.28 -22.55
N GLU A 49 5.99 13.61 -21.51
CA GLU A 49 5.80 14.84 -20.73
C GLU A 49 5.99 16.08 -21.61
N ASP A 50 7.11 16.15 -22.34
CA ASP A 50 7.43 17.28 -23.23
C ASP A 50 6.44 17.42 -24.39
N LEU A 51 5.87 16.28 -24.83
CA LEU A 51 4.85 16.22 -25.87
C LEU A 51 3.43 16.53 -25.35
N GLY A 52 3.27 16.76 -24.06
CA GLY A 52 2.00 17.14 -23.46
C GLY A 52 1.00 16.00 -23.28
N PHE A 53 1.46 14.75 -23.11
CA PHE A 53 0.63 13.66 -22.61
C PHE A 53 0.33 13.87 -21.12
N ASP A 54 -0.82 13.38 -20.66
CA ASP A 54 -1.23 13.47 -19.25
C ASP A 54 -0.55 12.41 -18.37
N GLY A 55 0.06 11.37 -18.95
CA GLY A 55 0.88 10.42 -18.21
C GLY A 55 1.38 9.21 -19.00
N ALA A 56 2.17 8.39 -18.32
CA ALA A 56 2.67 7.11 -18.82
C ALA A 56 2.34 5.97 -17.86
N PHE A 57 2.11 4.79 -18.42
CA PHE A 57 1.81 3.57 -17.68
C PHE A 57 2.79 2.46 -18.01
N VAL A 58 3.09 1.65 -17.01
CA VAL A 58 3.86 0.40 -17.14
C VAL A 58 3.04 -0.78 -16.64
N ASN A 59 3.30 -1.99 -17.13
CA ASN A 59 2.64 -3.20 -16.65
C ASN A 59 3.64 -4.26 -16.18
N GLU A 60 3.08 -5.35 -15.69
CA GLU A 60 3.80 -6.49 -15.14
C GLU A 60 3.34 -7.76 -15.85
N HIS A 61 4.30 -8.54 -16.32
CA HIS A 61 4.10 -9.95 -16.61
C HIS A 61 5.30 -10.78 -16.16
N HIS A 62 5.07 -12.08 -16.06
CA HIS A 62 6.11 -13.03 -15.68
C HIS A 62 6.24 -14.17 -16.69
N PHE A 63 7.48 -14.63 -16.88
CA PHE A 63 7.82 -15.84 -17.65
C PHE A 63 7.43 -15.78 -19.15
N THR A 64 7.39 -14.58 -19.72
CA THR A 64 7.01 -14.35 -21.11
C THR A 64 7.86 -13.26 -21.77
N ALA A 65 7.97 -13.30 -23.10
CA ALA A 65 8.65 -12.29 -23.90
C ALA A 65 7.74 -11.10 -24.29
N ILE A 66 6.43 -11.19 -24.01
CA ILE A 66 5.51 -10.06 -24.22
C ILE A 66 5.87 -8.86 -23.37
N ASN A 67 6.43 -9.10 -22.19
CA ASN A 67 6.80 -8.06 -21.26
C ASN A 67 7.94 -8.59 -20.41
N ILE A 68 9.05 -7.87 -20.40
CA ILE A 68 10.24 -8.20 -19.61
C ILE A 68 10.30 -7.39 -18.31
N GLN A 69 9.17 -6.90 -17.79
CA GLN A 69 9.05 -6.12 -16.55
C GLN A 69 8.38 -6.94 -15.43
N PRO A 70 9.12 -7.80 -14.71
CA PRO A 70 8.55 -8.61 -13.62
C PRO A 70 8.20 -7.79 -12.36
N ALA A 71 8.63 -6.52 -12.29
CA ALA A 71 8.37 -5.62 -11.17
C ALA A 71 8.07 -4.21 -11.70
N CYS A 72 6.82 -3.98 -12.10
CA CYS A 72 6.38 -2.73 -12.73
C CYS A 72 6.61 -1.49 -11.86
N ASN A 73 6.51 -1.62 -10.53
CA ASN A 73 6.73 -0.54 -9.57
C ASN A 73 8.17 0.03 -9.62
N LEU A 74 9.18 -0.78 -9.98
CA LEU A 74 10.56 -0.29 -10.17
C LEU A 74 10.67 0.57 -11.44
N MET A 75 9.98 0.18 -12.51
CA MET A 75 9.95 0.98 -13.73
C MET A 75 9.17 2.29 -13.53
N ALA A 76 8.06 2.24 -12.79
CA ALA A 76 7.31 3.43 -12.41
C ALA A 76 8.21 4.42 -11.64
N ALA A 77 9.00 3.95 -10.67
CA ALA A 77 9.96 4.80 -9.96
C ALA A 77 10.98 5.45 -10.92
N ALA A 78 11.49 4.70 -11.91
CA ALA A 78 12.43 5.23 -12.90
C ALA A 78 11.80 6.33 -13.79
N ILE A 79 10.54 6.17 -14.20
CA ILE A 79 9.81 7.20 -14.96
C ILE A 79 9.51 8.43 -14.08
N ILE A 80 9.09 8.21 -12.82
CA ILE A 80 8.85 9.28 -11.86
C ILE A 80 10.09 10.16 -11.71
N MET A 81 11.29 9.58 -11.66
CA MET A 81 12.53 10.33 -11.53
C MET A 81 12.99 11.02 -12.82
N ARG A 82 12.37 10.72 -13.96
CA ARG A 82 12.66 11.35 -15.26
C ARG A 82 11.64 12.41 -15.65
N THR A 83 10.58 12.60 -14.87
CA THR A 83 9.45 13.48 -15.20
C THR A 83 8.95 14.24 -13.98
N ASN A 84 8.27 15.37 -14.21
CA ASN A 84 7.99 16.35 -13.15
C ASN A 84 6.49 16.57 -12.88
N THR A 85 5.66 16.43 -13.90
CA THR A 85 4.27 16.89 -13.94
C THR A 85 3.30 15.81 -14.42
N MET A 86 3.69 15.00 -15.40
CA MET A 86 2.80 13.97 -15.95
C MET A 86 2.48 12.89 -14.90
N LYS A 87 1.31 12.25 -14.99
CA LYS A 87 0.97 11.12 -14.12
C LYS A 87 1.83 9.90 -14.49
N VAL A 88 2.18 9.10 -13.49
CA VAL A 88 2.86 7.82 -13.70
C VAL A 88 2.00 6.72 -13.08
N GLY A 89 1.54 5.81 -13.92
CA GLY A 89 0.65 4.73 -13.50
C GLY A 89 1.26 3.35 -13.68
N VAL A 90 0.68 2.38 -13.00
CA VAL A 90 0.88 0.97 -13.30
C VAL A 90 -0.45 0.36 -13.74
N ILE A 91 -0.43 -0.55 -14.71
CA ILE A 91 -1.60 -1.36 -15.08
C ILE A 91 -1.17 -2.77 -15.54
N GLY A 92 -0.59 -3.57 -14.63
CA GLY A 92 -0.51 -3.31 -13.20
C GLY A 92 0.14 -4.40 -12.37
N ASN A 93 -0.16 -4.43 -11.07
CA ASN A 93 0.37 -5.41 -10.14
C ASN A 93 -0.55 -6.64 -10.05
N VAL A 94 0.01 -7.84 -10.17
CA VAL A 94 -0.78 -9.09 -10.08
C VAL A 94 -1.13 -9.40 -8.63
N ILE A 95 -2.17 -8.72 -8.12
CA ILE A 95 -2.53 -8.68 -6.71
C ILE A 95 -2.67 -10.07 -6.06
N PRO A 96 -3.30 -11.09 -6.70
CA PRO A 96 -3.43 -12.41 -6.08
C PRO A 96 -2.11 -13.13 -5.80
N LEU A 97 -1.00 -12.69 -6.41
CA LEU A 97 0.33 -13.29 -6.30
C LEU A 97 1.27 -12.48 -5.39
N ARG A 98 0.79 -11.38 -4.79
CA ARG A 98 1.59 -10.44 -3.98
C ARG A 98 1.08 -10.38 -2.55
N HIS A 99 1.96 -9.96 -1.64
CA HIS A 99 1.54 -9.59 -0.29
C HIS A 99 0.83 -8.22 -0.33
N PRO A 100 -0.38 -8.08 0.23
CA PRO A 100 -1.15 -6.83 0.12
C PRO A 100 -0.50 -5.66 0.85
N ILE A 101 0.05 -5.87 2.06
CA ILE A 101 0.79 -4.82 2.80
C ILE A 101 1.94 -4.27 1.96
N ARG A 102 2.80 -5.14 1.42
CA ARG A 102 3.93 -4.72 0.57
C ARG A 102 3.48 -3.93 -0.65
N THR A 103 2.37 -4.34 -1.26
CA THR A 103 1.80 -3.62 -2.41
C THR A 103 1.33 -2.23 -2.01
N ALA A 104 0.68 -2.09 -0.85
CA ALA A 104 0.23 -0.80 -0.32
C ALA A 104 1.40 0.12 0.05
N GLU A 105 2.46 -0.42 0.66
CA GLU A 105 3.71 0.31 0.96
C GLU A 105 4.35 0.85 -0.32
N GLU A 106 4.49 0.01 -1.36
CA GLU A 106 5.04 0.42 -2.65
C GLU A 106 4.19 1.49 -3.33
N PHE A 107 2.86 1.37 -3.28
CA PHE A 107 1.95 2.40 -3.80
C PHE A 107 2.09 3.73 -3.06
N ALA A 108 2.12 3.72 -1.73
CA ALA A 108 2.31 4.92 -0.93
C ALA A 108 3.69 5.54 -1.17
N MET A 109 4.74 4.71 -1.29
CA MET A 109 6.08 5.16 -1.59
C MET A 109 6.15 5.83 -2.97
N LEU A 110 5.58 5.23 -4.02
CA LEU A 110 5.55 5.80 -5.36
C LEU A 110 4.74 7.09 -5.42
N ASP A 111 3.63 7.14 -4.68
CA ASP A 111 2.82 8.36 -4.58
C ASP A 111 3.60 9.51 -3.94
N CYS A 112 4.26 9.25 -2.80
CA CYS A 112 5.14 10.21 -2.15
C CYS A 112 6.33 10.62 -3.04
N LEU A 113 7.00 9.64 -3.68
CA LEU A 113 8.14 9.89 -4.56
C LEU A 113 7.76 10.77 -5.75
N SER A 114 6.55 10.59 -6.26
CA SER A 114 6.03 11.36 -7.41
C SER A 114 5.44 12.72 -7.04
N GLY A 115 5.25 13.02 -5.75
CA GLY A 115 4.55 14.22 -5.31
C GLY A 115 3.04 14.18 -5.59
N GLY A 116 2.40 13.00 -5.51
CA GLY A 116 0.97 12.84 -5.74
C GLY A 116 0.58 12.64 -7.22
N ARG A 117 1.49 12.13 -8.05
CA ARG A 117 1.26 11.86 -9.47
C ARG A 117 1.03 10.38 -9.79
N PHE A 118 1.06 9.51 -8.79
CA PHE A 118 0.98 8.08 -8.98
C PHE A 118 -0.46 7.59 -9.24
N ILE A 119 -0.62 6.57 -10.09
CA ILE A 119 -1.88 5.84 -10.27
C ILE A 119 -1.62 4.36 -10.01
N GLY A 120 -2.31 3.79 -9.02
CA GLY A 120 -2.19 2.39 -8.65
C GLY A 120 -2.88 1.46 -9.64
N GLY A 121 -2.24 0.35 -9.98
CA GLY A 121 -2.79 -0.65 -10.90
C GLY A 121 -3.02 -1.96 -10.22
N ILE A 122 -4.25 -2.46 -10.28
CA ILE A 122 -4.60 -3.78 -9.75
C ILE A 122 -5.01 -4.69 -10.89
N VAL A 123 -4.37 -5.86 -11.00
CA VAL A 123 -4.73 -6.85 -12.02
C VAL A 123 -4.87 -8.23 -11.38
N ARG A 124 -5.65 -9.09 -12.05
CA ARG A 124 -5.85 -10.48 -11.63
C ARG A 124 -4.70 -11.37 -12.13
N GLY A 125 -4.07 -11.03 -13.25
CA GLY A 125 -3.03 -11.86 -13.88
C GLY A 125 -3.57 -12.89 -14.88
N VAL A 126 -2.64 -13.62 -15.47
CA VAL A 126 -2.82 -14.54 -16.61
C VAL A 126 -2.40 -15.97 -16.26
N PRO A 127 -2.87 -16.99 -17.00
CA PRO A 127 -2.75 -18.40 -16.59
C PRO A 127 -1.35 -18.86 -16.17
N GLN A 128 -0.32 -18.48 -16.94
CA GLN A 128 1.06 -18.95 -16.71
C GLN A 128 1.65 -18.46 -15.38
N GLU A 129 1.20 -17.31 -14.88
CA GLU A 129 1.70 -16.72 -13.64
C GLU A 129 1.23 -17.55 -12.45
N TYR A 130 -0.06 -17.90 -12.40
CA TYR A 130 -0.62 -18.77 -11.36
C TYR A 130 0.06 -20.13 -11.29
N VAL A 131 0.28 -20.76 -12.45
CA VAL A 131 0.92 -22.07 -12.51
C VAL A 131 2.37 -21.99 -12.03
N SER A 132 3.10 -20.93 -12.40
CA SER A 132 4.53 -20.81 -12.08
C SER A 132 4.79 -20.31 -10.66
N TYR A 133 3.92 -19.45 -10.12
CA TYR A 133 3.92 -19.04 -8.71
C TYR A 133 3.25 -20.06 -7.77
N ASN A 134 2.74 -21.17 -8.31
CA ASN A 134 2.06 -22.23 -7.56
C ASN A 134 0.88 -21.70 -6.71
N VAL A 135 0.07 -20.81 -7.30
CA VAL A 135 -1.14 -20.28 -6.68
C VAL A 135 -2.35 -20.89 -7.36
N ASP A 136 -3.30 -21.40 -6.56
CA ASP A 136 -4.54 -21.99 -7.07
C ASP A 136 -5.36 -20.96 -7.88
N PRO A 137 -5.53 -21.16 -9.21
CA PRO A 137 -6.29 -20.26 -10.07
C PRO A 137 -7.75 -20.09 -9.65
N PHE A 138 -8.36 -21.09 -8.99
CA PHE A 138 -9.75 -21.01 -8.50
C PHE A 138 -9.89 -19.98 -7.37
N THR A 139 -8.81 -19.70 -6.63
CA THR A 139 -8.81 -18.72 -5.54
C THR A 139 -8.50 -17.30 -6.01
N GLY A 140 -8.08 -17.11 -7.26
CA GLY A 140 -7.52 -15.84 -7.76
C GLY A 140 -8.43 -14.62 -7.57
N ARG A 141 -9.74 -14.75 -7.83
CA ARG A 141 -10.70 -13.66 -7.61
C ARG A 141 -10.88 -13.33 -6.13
N GLN A 142 -11.03 -14.34 -5.28
CA GLN A 142 -11.22 -14.12 -3.85
C GLN A 142 -9.97 -13.49 -3.23
N ARG A 143 -8.77 -13.92 -3.66
CA ARG A 143 -7.49 -13.31 -3.27
C ARG A 143 -7.40 -11.85 -3.71
N LEU A 144 -7.81 -11.52 -4.94
CA LEU A 144 -7.85 -10.14 -5.42
C LEU A 144 -8.74 -9.27 -4.53
N MET A 145 -9.96 -9.72 -4.25
CA MET A 145 -10.93 -8.96 -3.44
C MET A 145 -10.41 -8.73 -2.01
N GLU A 146 -10.00 -9.81 -1.32
CA GLU A 146 -9.49 -9.73 0.05
C GLU A 146 -8.22 -8.85 0.13
N SER A 147 -7.30 -9.01 -0.83
CA SER A 147 -6.06 -8.24 -0.86
C SER A 147 -6.30 -6.77 -1.21
N TYR A 148 -7.27 -6.46 -2.07
CA TYR A 148 -7.68 -5.07 -2.32
C TYR A 148 -8.23 -4.41 -1.06
N ASP A 149 -9.09 -5.11 -0.32
CA ASP A 149 -9.65 -4.57 0.92
C ASP A 149 -8.52 -4.27 1.93
N ILE A 150 -7.53 -5.16 2.08
CA ILE A 150 -6.34 -4.91 2.91
C ILE A 150 -5.52 -3.74 2.39
N ILE A 151 -5.28 -3.63 1.08
CA ILE A 151 -4.55 -2.50 0.47
C ILE A 151 -5.29 -1.19 0.77
N HIS A 152 -6.61 -1.17 0.61
CA HIS A 152 -7.43 0.00 0.89
C HIS A 152 -7.35 0.41 2.37
N LYS A 153 -7.42 -0.55 3.31
CA LYS A 153 -7.21 -0.28 4.74
C LYS A 153 -5.81 0.26 5.01
N CYS A 154 -4.76 -0.35 4.43
CA CYS A 154 -3.38 0.12 4.55
C CYS A 154 -3.23 1.57 4.12
N LEU A 155 -3.87 1.98 3.02
CA LEU A 155 -3.71 3.35 2.50
C LEU A 155 -4.51 4.40 3.30
N ASN A 156 -5.59 4.01 4.00
CA ASN A 156 -6.55 4.95 4.58
C ASN A 156 -6.66 4.92 6.11
N GLU A 157 -6.31 3.82 6.79
CA GLU A 157 -6.46 3.68 8.24
C GLU A 157 -5.12 3.72 8.97
N GLU A 158 -5.07 4.26 10.19
CA GLU A 158 -3.83 4.41 10.95
C GLU A 158 -3.19 3.07 11.34
N ILE A 159 -3.96 2.19 11.98
CA ILE A 159 -3.58 0.83 12.37
C ILE A 159 -4.81 -0.08 12.36
N PHE A 160 -4.66 -1.34 11.96
CA PHE A 160 -5.76 -2.30 12.00
C PHE A 160 -5.31 -3.77 12.08
N ASP A 161 -6.22 -4.61 12.57
CA ASP A 161 -6.17 -6.06 12.43
C ASP A 161 -7.04 -6.52 11.25
N TYR A 162 -6.70 -7.67 10.66
CA TYR A 162 -7.46 -8.26 9.56
C TYR A 162 -7.51 -9.78 9.67
N LYS A 163 -8.72 -10.33 9.79
CA LYS A 163 -8.98 -11.78 9.81
C LYS A 163 -9.72 -12.20 8.55
N GLY A 164 -8.97 -12.66 7.56
CA GLY A 164 -9.49 -13.09 6.26
C GLY A 164 -9.34 -14.58 6.00
N LYS A 165 -9.66 -15.00 4.77
CA LYS A 165 -9.48 -16.39 4.31
C LYS A 165 -8.05 -16.66 3.87
N PHE A 166 -7.37 -15.66 3.31
CA PHE A 166 -6.01 -15.78 2.80
C PHE A 166 -4.97 -15.07 3.68
N TRP A 167 -5.41 -14.07 4.45
CA TRP A 167 -4.54 -13.26 5.30
C TRP A 167 -5.06 -13.19 6.74
N ASP A 168 -4.14 -13.31 7.69
CA ASP A 168 -4.36 -13.16 9.12
C ASP A 168 -3.30 -12.20 9.66
N LEU A 169 -3.70 -10.94 9.87
CA LEU A 169 -2.79 -9.82 10.09
C LEU A 169 -3.16 -9.11 11.39
N THR A 170 -2.16 -8.67 12.14
CA THR A 170 -2.32 -7.97 13.42
C THR A 170 -1.44 -6.74 13.47
N GLY A 171 -1.98 -5.61 13.92
CA GLY A 171 -1.25 -4.36 14.13
C GLY A 171 -0.67 -3.77 12.84
N VAL A 172 -1.37 -3.89 11.71
CA VAL A 172 -0.89 -3.39 10.41
C VAL A 172 -0.95 -1.87 10.37
N SER A 173 0.20 -1.24 10.24
CA SER A 173 0.35 0.20 10.00
C SER A 173 1.51 0.42 9.01
N ILE A 174 1.20 0.95 7.82
CA ILE A 174 2.23 1.18 6.79
C ILE A 174 2.84 2.57 6.89
N TRP A 175 4.12 2.66 6.51
CA TRP A 175 4.88 3.91 6.42
C TRP A 175 5.58 3.95 5.05
N PRO A 176 5.39 5.00 4.23
CA PRO A 176 4.56 6.19 4.44
C PRO A 176 3.07 5.97 4.12
N LYS A 177 2.25 7.00 4.37
CA LYS A 177 0.90 7.15 3.78
C LYS A 177 0.99 7.90 2.45
N PRO A 178 0.08 7.66 1.49
CA PRO A 178 0.06 8.41 0.24
C PRO A 178 -0.29 9.89 0.47
N ILE A 179 0.17 10.74 -0.46
CA ILE A 179 -0.21 12.15 -0.58
C ILE A 179 -1.66 12.24 -1.08
N GLN A 180 -2.00 11.49 -2.13
CA GLN A 180 -3.35 11.47 -2.70
C GLN A 180 -4.33 10.74 -1.76
N ARG A 181 -5.50 11.33 -1.51
CA ARG A 181 -6.57 10.77 -0.69
C ARG A 181 -7.93 10.96 -1.38
N PRO A 182 -8.56 9.90 -1.92
CA PRO A 182 -8.03 8.54 -2.06
C PRO A 182 -6.92 8.46 -3.14
N LEU A 183 -6.05 7.45 -3.03
CA LEU A 183 -5.14 7.08 -4.13
C LEU A 183 -5.96 6.52 -5.31
N PRO A 184 -5.78 7.02 -6.55
CA PRO A 184 -6.53 6.53 -7.70
C PRO A 184 -6.07 5.12 -8.13
N PHE A 185 -7.05 4.26 -8.45
CA PHE A 185 -6.81 2.90 -8.94
C PHE A 185 -7.41 2.65 -10.31
N TRP A 186 -6.64 1.99 -11.18
CA TRP A 186 -7.06 1.53 -12.50
C TRP A 186 -6.93 0.00 -12.59
N MET A 187 -7.81 -0.62 -13.38
CA MET A 187 -7.75 -2.07 -13.61
C MET A 187 -8.29 -2.48 -14.98
N PRO A 188 -7.75 -3.54 -15.61
CA PRO A 188 -8.35 -4.17 -16.77
C PRO A 188 -9.69 -4.80 -16.38
N THR A 189 -10.72 -4.57 -17.20
CA THR A 189 -12.10 -5.03 -16.94
C THR A 189 -12.58 -6.05 -17.99
N GLY A 190 -11.67 -6.90 -18.48
CA GLY A 190 -11.96 -7.88 -19.55
C GLY A 190 -12.85 -9.08 -19.14
N SER A 191 -13.35 -9.12 -17.90
CA SER A 191 -14.32 -10.13 -17.45
C SER A 191 -15.53 -9.46 -16.80
N LEU A 192 -16.69 -10.12 -16.84
CA LEU A 192 -17.92 -9.58 -16.28
C LEU A 192 -17.76 -9.32 -14.77
N GLU A 193 -17.10 -10.22 -14.06
CA GLU A 193 -16.85 -10.07 -12.62
C GLU A 193 -15.87 -8.93 -12.33
N SER A 194 -14.86 -8.71 -13.18
CA SER A 194 -13.93 -7.58 -13.04
C SER A 194 -14.64 -6.24 -13.25
N ALA A 195 -15.54 -6.15 -14.23
CA ALA A 195 -16.35 -4.96 -14.45
C ALA A 195 -17.29 -4.69 -13.26
N GLU A 196 -17.90 -5.74 -12.70
CA GLU A 196 -18.74 -5.64 -11.50
C GLU A 196 -17.95 -5.17 -10.27
N PHE A 197 -16.77 -5.75 -10.03
CA PHE A 197 -15.87 -5.36 -8.93
C PHE A 197 -15.40 -3.91 -9.06
N ALA A 198 -15.01 -3.49 -10.27
CA ALA A 198 -14.58 -2.13 -10.53
C ALA A 198 -15.71 -1.12 -10.31
N ALA A 199 -16.94 -1.45 -10.76
CA ALA A 199 -18.12 -0.63 -10.57
C ALA A 199 -18.54 -0.49 -9.09
N GLU A 200 -18.42 -1.54 -8.30
CA GLU A 200 -18.67 -1.50 -6.84
C GLU A 200 -17.72 -0.50 -6.15
N ARG A 201 -16.45 -0.55 -6.51
CA ARG A 201 -15.35 0.17 -5.84
C ARG A 201 -14.96 1.48 -6.52
N ARG A 202 -15.69 1.89 -7.56
CA ARG A 202 -15.44 3.11 -8.35
C ARG A 202 -14.03 3.17 -8.96
N ILE A 203 -13.49 2.02 -9.32
CA ILE A 203 -12.17 1.86 -9.93
C ILE A 203 -12.29 2.09 -11.44
N SER A 204 -11.37 2.85 -12.04
CA SER A 204 -11.41 3.09 -13.48
C SER A 204 -11.11 1.79 -14.24
N GLY A 205 -11.96 1.49 -15.22
CA GLY A 205 -11.91 0.27 -16.02
C GLY A 205 -11.20 0.49 -17.35
N ALA A 206 -10.18 -0.31 -17.62
CA ALA A 206 -9.46 -0.32 -18.88
C ALA A 206 -9.87 -1.48 -19.79
N GLN A 207 -9.84 -1.23 -21.10
CA GLN A 207 -9.98 -2.23 -22.15
C GLN A 207 -8.82 -2.09 -23.14
N VAL A 208 -8.29 -3.22 -23.61
CA VAL A 208 -7.14 -3.30 -24.52
C VAL A 208 -7.31 -4.49 -25.46
N PHE A 209 -6.82 -4.39 -26.69
CA PHE A 209 -6.88 -5.49 -27.68
C PHE A 209 -8.28 -6.03 -28.00
N PHE A 210 -9.32 -5.18 -28.00
CA PHE A 210 -10.65 -5.57 -28.47
C PHE A 210 -11.21 -4.56 -29.47
N PRO A 211 -12.11 -4.97 -30.38
CA PRO A 211 -12.83 -4.04 -31.26
C PRO A 211 -13.65 -2.99 -30.49
N PRO A 212 -13.96 -1.83 -31.11
CA PRO A 212 -14.73 -0.75 -30.48
C PRO A 212 -16.06 -1.19 -29.84
N ALA A 213 -16.79 -2.11 -30.50
CA ALA A 213 -18.06 -2.63 -29.99
C ALA A 213 -17.89 -3.40 -28.68
N ALA A 214 -16.80 -4.15 -28.52
CA ALA A 214 -16.53 -4.88 -27.30
C ALA A 214 -16.14 -3.94 -26.14
N PHE A 215 -15.43 -2.84 -26.42
CA PHE A 215 -15.19 -1.78 -25.43
C PHE A 215 -16.52 -1.20 -24.94
N LYS A 216 -17.41 -0.86 -25.87
CA LYS A 216 -18.74 -0.35 -25.56
C LYS A 216 -19.52 -1.31 -24.66
N ASP A 217 -19.59 -2.59 -25.03
CA ASP A 217 -20.33 -3.59 -24.25
C ASP A 217 -19.79 -3.73 -22.82
N ALA A 218 -18.47 -3.73 -22.65
CA ALA A 218 -17.84 -3.80 -21.34
C ALA A 218 -18.13 -2.55 -20.48
N PHE A 219 -18.01 -1.35 -21.07
CA PHE A 219 -18.29 -0.09 -20.36
C PHE A 219 -19.78 0.08 -20.06
N ASP A 220 -20.67 -0.35 -20.95
CA ASP A 220 -22.11 -0.33 -20.69
C ASP A 220 -22.52 -1.28 -19.57
N LEU A 221 -21.89 -2.46 -19.49
CA LEU A 221 -22.07 -3.36 -18.36
C LEU A 221 -21.64 -2.68 -17.05
N TYR A 222 -20.45 -2.07 -17.04
CA TYR A 222 -19.97 -1.33 -15.87
C TYR A 222 -20.99 -0.26 -15.46
N ARG A 223 -21.41 0.60 -16.41
CA ARG A 223 -22.41 1.67 -16.16
C ARG A 223 -23.72 1.11 -15.61
N LYS A 224 -24.20 0.00 -16.20
CA LYS A 224 -25.42 -0.68 -15.75
C LYS A 224 -25.28 -1.16 -14.32
N VAL A 225 -24.19 -1.84 -13.98
CA VAL A 225 -23.93 -2.35 -12.64
C VAL A 225 -23.81 -1.22 -11.62
N ALA A 226 -23.05 -0.17 -11.94
CA ALA A 226 -22.90 1.01 -11.09
C ALA A 226 -24.25 1.66 -10.75
N ARG A 227 -25.12 1.85 -11.74
CA ARG A 227 -26.46 2.43 -11.54
C ARG A 227 -27.40 1.51 -10.78
N GLU A 228 -27.56 0.27 -11.26
CA GLU A 228 -28.61 -0.64 -10.79
C GLU A 228 -28.27 -1.27 -9.43
N ARG A 229 -26.98 -1.46 -9.11
CA ARG A 229 -26.55 -2.16 -7.89
C ARG A 229 -25.91 -1.24 -6.85
N PHE A 230 -25.25 -0.16 -7.28
CA PHE A 230 -24.43 0.69 -6.41
C PHE A 230 -24.83 2.17 -6.39
N ASN A 231 -25.93 2.52 -7.06
CA ASN A 231 -26.55 3.85 -7.05
C ASN A 231 -25.59 5.00 -7.39
N TRP A 232 -24.72 4.83 -8.39
CA TRP A 232 -23.89 5.91 -8.91
C TRP A 232 -23.75 5.86 -10.43
N GLN A 233 -23.43 7.01 -11.02
CA GLN A 233 -23.30 7.20 -12.45
C GLN A 233 -21.82 7.41 -12.80
N PRO A 234 -21.17 6.47 -13.51
CA PRO A 234 -19.80 6.65 -13.98
C PRO A 234 -19.74 7.69 -15.10
N GLY A 235 -18.73 8.57 -15.02
CA GLY A 235 -18.36 9.50 -16.09
C GLY A 235 -17.49 8.82 -17.15
N PHE A 236 -17.18 9.54 -18.22
CA PHE A 236 -16.17 9.13 -19.19
C PHE A 236 -14.79 8.91 -18.57
N ASP A 237 -14.41 9.69 -17.55
CA ASP A 237 -13.13 9.57 -16.83
C ASP A 237 -13.00 8.25 -16.02
N ASN A 238 -14.06 7.44 -15.91
CA ASN A 238 -13.97 6.09 -15.34
C ASN A 238 -13.51 5.04 -16.36
N PHE A 239 -13.34 5.38 -17.63
CA PHE A 239 -13.09 4.41 -18.70
C PHE A 239 -11.82 4.75 -19.48
N VAL A 240 -11.01 3.72 -19.71
CA VAL A 240 -9.74 3.81 -20.43
C VAL A 240 -9.78 2.92 -21.67
N GLY A 241 -9.61 3.52 -22.84
CA GLY A 241 -9.49 2.81 -24.11
C GLY A 241 -8.04 2.74 -24.59
N ALA A 242 -7.48 1.53 -24.69
CA ALA A 242 -6.11 1.32 -25.17
C ALA A 242 -6.07 0.77 -26.61
N ARG A 243 -5.18 1.33 -27.44
CA ARG A 243 -4.99 0.95 -28.86
C ARG A 243 -3.51 0.87 -29.19
N LEU A 244 -3.10 -0.19 -29.91
CA LEU A 244 -1.87 -0.11 -30.69
C LEU A 244 -2.03 1.00 -31.72
N ILE A 245 -1.02 1.85 -31.85
CA ILE A 245 -1.11 3.05 -32.67
C ILE A 245 0.21 3.38 -33.35
N HIS A 246 0.15 3.77 -34.62
CA HIS A 246 1.31 4.29 -35.34
C HIS A 246 0.91 5.40 -36.32
N VAL A 247 1.53 6.57 -36.19
CA VAL A 247 1.25 7.73 -37.03
C VAL A 247 2.47 8.04 -37.90
N ALA A 248 2.26 8.18 -39.20
CA ALA A 248 3.27 8.65 -40.16
C ALA A 248 2.67 9.72 -41.08
N GLU A 249 3.47 10.26 -42.00
CA GLU A 249 3.07 11.36 -42.87
C GLU A 249 1.97 10.96 -43.87
N THR A 250 1.92 9.69 -44.26
CA THR A 250 0.89 9.12 -45.13
C THR A 250 0.38 7.78 -44.61
N ASN A 251 -0.82 7.38 -45.05
CA ASN A 251 -1.38 6.08 -44.71
C ASN A 251 -0.47 4.93 -45.18
N GLU A 252 0.05 5.00 -46.40
CA GLU A 252 0.90 3.97 -46.98
C GLU A 252 2.19 3.81 -46.18
N GLN A 253 2.80 4.93 -45.78
CA GLN A 253 4.02 4.94 -44.98
C GLN A 253 3.79 4.35 -43.59
N ALA A 254 2.69 4.74 -42.92
CA ALA A 254 2.36 4.23 -41.59
C ALA A 254 2.18 2.70 -41.58
N ILE A 255 1.54 2.16 -42.62
CA ILE A 255 1.37 0.71 -42.78
C ILE A 255 2.72 0.05 -43.01
N GLU A 256 3.54 0.56 -43.93
CA GLU A 256 4.83 -0.02 -44.26
C GLU A 256 5.78 -0.07 -43.06
N GLU A 257 5.83 1.01 -42.29
CA GLU A 257 6.69 1.13 -41.10
C GLU A 257 6.31 0.14 -39.98
N VAL A 258 5.02 -0.14 -39.78
CA VAL A 258 4.53 -0.88 -38.59
C VAL A 258 4.15 -2.35 -38.86
N ARG A 259 3.95 -2.74 -40.12
CA ARG A 259 3.37 -4.04 -40.49
C ARG A 259 4.08 -5.23 -39.87
N GLU A 260 5.40 -5.30 -40.03
CA GLU A 260 6.19 -6.43 -39.55
C GLU A 260 6.24 -6.47 -38.01
N ALA A 261 6.25 -5.31 -37.36
CA ALA A 261 6.22 -5.22 -35.91
C ALA A 261 4.87 -5.70 -35.32
N VAL A 262 3.76 -5.39 -35.99
CA VAL A 262 2.42 -5.91 -35.65
C VAL A 262 2.36 -7.43 -35.85
N TYR A 263 2.92 -7.95 -36.94
CA TYR A 263 3.00 -9.40 -37.16
C TYR A 263 3.88 -10.08 -36.12
N TYR A 264 5.02 -9.49 -35.78
CA TYR A 264 5.88 -9.98 -34.71
C TYR A 264 5.11 -10.05 -33.37
N PHE A 265 4.37 -8.99 -33.03
CA PHE A 265 3.55 -8.95 -31.82
C PHE A 265 2.49 -10.07 -31.79
N PHE A 266 1.59 -10.12 -32.79
CA PHE A 266 0.47 -11.05 -32.79
C PHE A 266 0.84 -12.50 -33.16
N ARG A 267 1.91 -12.71 -33.93
CA ARG A 267 2.27 -14.05 -34.43
C ARG A 267 3.43 -14.69 -33.68
N THR A 268 4.28 -13.92 -33.02
CA THR A 268 5.44 -14.44 -32.28
C THR A 268 5.25 -14.26 -30.79
N ILE A 269 5.09 -13.02 -30.34
CA ILE A 269 5.14 -12.67 -28.91
C ILE A 269 3.90 -13.12 -28.12
N THR A 270 2.70 -12.91 -28.65
CA THR A 270 1.47 -13.19 -27.89
C THR A 270 1.09 -14.68 -27.89
N ARG A 271 1.79 -15.53 -28.64
CA ARG A 271 1.48 -16.96 -28.78
C ARG A 271 1.29 -17.69 -27.43
N PRO A 272 2.16 -17.55 -26.42
CA PRO A 272 1.98 -18.27 -25.15
C PRO A 272 0.89 -17.71 -24.25
N VAL A 273 0.54 -16.42 -24.40
CA VAL A 273 -0.57 -15.79 -23.69
C VAL A 273 -1.91 -16.19 -24.32
N ASN A 274 -1.94 -16.36 -25.65
CA ASN A 274 -3.13 -16.71 -26.43
C ASN A 274 -3.33 -18.22 -26.60
N ASN A 275 -2.30 -19.04 -26.39
CA ASN A 275 -2.35 -20.50 -26.48
C ASN A 275 -1.91 -21.25 -25.19
N PRO A 276 -2.24 -20.81 -23.97
CA PRO A 276 -2.23 -21.73 -22.85
C PRO A 276 -3.43 -22.66 -22.98
N ALA A 277 -3.25 -23.95 -22.69
CA ALA A 277 -4.39 -24.78 -22.35
C ALA A 277 -5.23 -24.02 -21.30
N PRO A 278 -6.57 -23.89 -21.46
CA PRO A 278 -7.38 -23.11 -20.55
C PRO A 278 -7.13 -23.62 -19.13
N VAL A 279 -6.57 -22.77 -18.26
CA VAL A 279 -6.31 -23.13 -16.87
C VAL A 279 -7.65 -23.05 -16.13
N PRO A 280 -8.19 -24.19 -15.64
CA PRO A 280 -9.45 -24.19 -14.92
C PRO A 280 -9.40 -23.26 -13.71
N GLY A 281 -10.52 -22.61 -13.38
CA GLY A 281 -10.65 -21.74 -12.22
C GLY A 281 -10.30 -20.27 -12.47
N LEU A 282 -9.45 -19.96 -13.46
CA LEU A 282 -9.06 -18.57 -13.73
C LEU A 282 -10.25 -17.74 -14.25
N THR A 283 -11.08 -18.31 -15.11
CA THR A 283 -12.26 -17.65 -15.68
C THR A 283 -13.52 -18.41 -15.28
N THR A 284 -14.56 -17.73 -14.77
CA THR A 284 -15.86 -18.36 -14.51
C THR A 284 -16.54 -18.76 -15.82
N ASP A 285 -17.45 -19.73 -15.80
CA ASP A 285 -18.25 -20.10 -16.98
C ASP A 285 -18.99 -18.92 -17.60
N ARG A 286 -19.57 -18.03 -16.78
CA ARG A 286 -20.28 -16.82 -17.24
C ARG A 286 -19.37 -15.93 -18.11
N SER A 287 -18.23 -15.51 -17.57
CA SER A 287 -17.24 -14.74 -18.32
C SER A 287 -16.60 -15.53 -19.48
N TYR A 288 -16.38 -16.84 -19.34
CA TYR A 288 -15.84 -17.66 -20.43
C TYR A 288 -16.78 -17.67 -21.64
N GLN A 289 -18.08 -17.89 -21.42
CA GLN A 289 -19.08 -17.88 -22.50
C GLN A 289 -19.25 -16.50 -23.13
N HIS A 290 -19.11 -15.42 -22.34
CA HIS A 290 -19.12 -14.07 -22.86
C HIS A 290 -17.88 -13.79 -23.72
N ARG A 291 -16.68 -14.05 -23.18
CA ARG A 291 -15.43 -13.80 -23.89
C ARG A 291 -15.28 -14.66 -25.14
N ARG A 292 -15.70 -15.92 -25.13
CA ARG A 292 -15.60 -16.81 -26.29
C ARG A 292 -16.27 -16.24 -27.55
N LYS A 293 -17.30 -15.40 -27.40
CA LYS A 293 -17.97 -14.73 -28.53
C LYS A 293 -17.16 -13.57 -29.09
N ILE A 294 -16.44 -12.87 -28.23
CA ILE A 294 -15.64 -11.68 -28.57
C ILE A 294 -14.24 -12.11 -29.07
N GLU A 295 -13.65 -13.12 -28.44
CA GLU A 295 -12.33 -13.66 -28.76
C GLU A 295 -12.32 -14.42 -30.11
N GLN A 296 -13.47 -14.68 -30.72
CA GLN A 296 -13.53 -15.22 -32.09
C GLN A 296 -12.95 -14.26 -33.13
N ASP A 297 -13.02 -12.96 -32.85
CA ASP A 297 -12.51 -11.91 -33.74
C ASP A 297 -11.05 -11.55 -33.45
N PHE A 298 -10.40 -12.23 -32.49
CA PHE A 298 -9.00 -11.97 -32.16
C PHE A 298 -8.08 -12.38 -33.31
N PRO A 299 -6.98 -11.65 -33.55
CA PRO A 299 -6.05 -12.00 -34.60
C PRO A 299 -5.38 -13.34 -34.30
N GLY A 300 -5.59 -14.30 -35.20
CA GLY A 300 -4.87 -15.57 -35.20
C GLY A 300 -3.63 -15.52 -36.09
N PRO A 301 -2.88 -16.63 -36.20
CA PRO A 301 -1.66 -16.71 -37.00
C PRO A 301 -1.83 -16.30 -38.48
N HIS A 302 -3.04 -16.43 -39.03
CA HIS A 302 -3.35 -16.17 -40.44
C HIS A 302 -4.17 -14.89 -40.69
N THR A 303 -4.48 -14.12 -39.64
CA THR A 303 -5.19 -12.85 -39.81
C THR A 303 -4.30 -11.86 -40.58
N SER A 304 -4.85 -11.19 -41.60
CA SER A 304 -4.12 -10.19 -42.38
C SER A 304 -3.99 -8.88 -41.62
N PHE A 305 -2.99 -8.08 -41.97
CA PHE A 305 -2.81 -6.76 -41.38
C PHE A 305 -4.03 -5.86 -41.58
N GLU A 306 -4.64 -5.88 -42.76
CA GLU A 306 -5.82 -5.09 -43.11
C GLU A 306 -6.99 -5.45 -42.20
N THR A 307 -7.24 -6.74 -41.97
CA THR A 307 -8.28 -7.18 -41.02
C THR A 307 -7.98 -6.73 -39.59
N MET A 308 -6.72 -6.77 -39.14
CA MET A 308 -6.34 -6.26 -37.82
C MET A 308 -6.60 -4.75 -37.71
N ARG A 309 -6.27 -3.98 -38.75
CA ARG A 309 -6.49 -2.53 -38.82
C ARG A 309 -7.97 -2.16 -38.86
N ASP A 310 -8.75 -2.83 -39.71
CA ASP A 310 -10.19 -2.60 -39.88
C ASP A 310 -10.96 -2.86 -38.59
N ASN A 311 -10.55 -3.85 -37.80
CA ASN A 311 -11.16 -4.22 -36.53
C ASN A 311 -10.62 -3.43 -35.32
N GLY A 312 -9.64 -2.54 -35.52
CA GLY A 312 -9.12 -1.68 -34.45
C GLY A 312 -8.10 -2.32 -33.52
N PHE A 313 -7.48 -3.44 -33.92
CA PHE A 313 -6.35 -4.01 -33.19
C PHE A 313 -5.07 -3.17 -33.37
N ILE A 314 -4.96 -2.47 -34.50
CA ILE A 314 -3.93 -1.45 -34.77
C ILE A 314 -4.60 -0.24 -35.43
N VAL A 315 -4.35 0.95 -34.91
CA VAL A 315 -4.77 2.22 -35.51
C VAL A 315 -3.54 2.84 -36.14
N CYS A 316 -3.35 2.67 -37.45
CA CYS A 316 -2.22 3.29 -38.14
C CYS A 316 -2.65 4.09 -39.37
N GLY A 317 -1.97 5.19 -39.63
CA GLY A 317 -2.26 6.05 -40.77
C GLY A 317 -1.61 7.42 -40.67
N ASP A 318 -2.05 8.33 -41.54
CA ASP A 318 -1.78 9.76 -41.40
C ASP A 318 -2.57 10.39 -40.23
N PRO A 319 -2.22 11.61 -39.79
CA PRO A 319 -2.91 12.26 -38.67
C PRO A 319 -4.42 12.42 -38.87
N GLU A 320 -4.88 12.68 -40.10
CA GLU A 320 -6.31 12.85 -40.40
C GLU A 320 -7.08 11.53 -40.22
N TYR A 321 -6.54 10.44 -40.79
CA TYR A 321 -7.09 9.10 -40.63
C TYR A 321 -7.17 8.71 -39.16
N VAL A 322 -6.05 8.85 -38.43
CA VAL A 322 -5.95 8.45 -37.02
C VAL A 322 -6.90 9.26 -36.15
N THR A 323 -7.00 10.58 -36.38
CA THR A 323 -7.94 11.46 -35.66
C THR A 323 -9.38 11.00 -35.85
N ARG A 324 -9.82 10.82 -37.10
CA ARG A 324 -11.20 10.39 -37.40
C ARG A 324 -11.51 9.02 -36.82
N TRP A 325 -10.56 8.09 -36.89
CA TRP A 325 -10.72 6.75 -36.37
C TRP A 325 -10.90 6.77 -34.85
N LEU A 326 -10.01 7.47 -34.15
CA LEU A 326 -10.05 7.57 -32.69
C LEU A 326 -11.27 8.32 -32.18
N GLU A 327 -11.66 9.43 -32.80
CA GLU A 327 -12.88 10.16 -32.44
C GLU A 327 -14.11 9.25 -32.50
N LYS A 328 -14.22 8.45 -33.58
CA LYS A 328 -15.29 7.45 -33.73
C LYS A 328 -15.23 6.38 -32.64
N ASP A 329 -14.06 5.82 -32.35
CA ASP A 329 -13.87 4.82 -31.30
C ASP A 329 -14.24 5.37 -29.91
N MET A 330 -13.79 6.59 -29.60
CA MET A 330 -14.11 7.32 -28.38
C MET A 330 -15.62 7.52 -28.22
N HIS A 331 -16.33 7.94 -29.27
CA HIS A 331 -17.78 8.10 -29.22
C HIS A 331 -18.55 6.78 -29.11
N ILE A 332 -18.10 5.73 -29.79
CA ILE A 332 -18.75 4.42 -29.74
C ILE A 332 -18.63 3.81 -28.34
N ALA A 333 -17.43 3.79 -27.79
CA ALA A 333 -17.17 3.14 -26.49
C ALA A 333 -17.52 4.06 -25.30
N GLY A 334 -17.36 5.38 -25.47
CA GLY A 334 -17.60 6.37 -24.42
C GLY A 334 -16.53 6.32 -23.34
N TYR A 335 -15.27 6.52 -23.69
CA TYR A 335 -14.18 6.66 -22.73
C TYR A 335 -13.60 8.07 -22.71
N GLY A 336 -13.08 8.51 -21.57
CA GLY A 336 -12.47 9.83 -21.34
C GLY A 336 -10.94 9.78 -21.22
N HIS A 337 -10.36 8.58 -21.14
CA HIS A 337 -8.92 8.35 -21.12
C HIS A 337 -8.51 7.47 -22.31
N PHE A 338 -7.67 8.01 -23.19
CA PHE A 338 -7.06 7.25 -24.27
C PHE A 338 -5.65 6.83 -23.87
N MET A 339 -5.30 5.58 -24.15
CA MET A 339 -4.00 5.01 -23.86
C MET A 339 -3.36 4.50 -25.15
N GLY A 340 -2.38 5.26 -25.67
CA GLY A 340 -1.69 4.95 -26.91
C GLY A 340 -0.53 3.98 -26.69
N MET A 341 -0.58 2.85 -27.39
CA MET A 341 0.47 1.83 -27.43
C MET A 341 1.31 1.97 -28.69
N PHE A 342 2.31 2.86 -28.61
CA PHE A 342 3.16 3.25 -29.74
C PHE A 342 4.30 2.26 -29.98
N HIS A 343 4.85 1.64 -28.93
CA HIS A 343 5.86 0.60 -29.08
C HIS A 343 5.16 -0.74 -29.31
N VAL A 344 5.09 -1.16 -30.56
CA VAL A 344 4.47 -2.43 -30.94
C VAL A 344 5.55 -3.46 -31.23
N GLY A 345 5.61 -4.55 -30.47
CA GLY A 345 6.49 -5.67 -30.78
C GLY A 345 7.97 -5.27 -30.79
N ASN A 346 8.61 -5.31 -31.96
CA ASN A 346 10.01 -4.93 -32.14
C ASN A 346 10.18 -3.68 -33.01
N LEU A 347 9.18 -2.78 -32.99
CA LEU A 347 9.23 -1.52 -33.74
C LEU A 347 10.45 -0.70 -33.30
N ALA A 348 11.16 -0.12 -34.27
CA ALA A 348 12.37 0.64 -33.98
C ALA A 348 12.06 1.89 -33.14
N HIS A 349 12.90 2.14 -32.12
CA HIS A 349 12.80 3.30 -31.22
C HIS A 349 12.55 4.63 -31.95
N GLU A 350 13.31 4.91 -33.03
CA GLU A 350 13.16 6.14 -33.81
C GLU A 350 11.77 6.30 -34.44
N LEU A 351 11.15 5.20 -34.87
CA LEU A 351 9.79 5.21 -35.42
C LEU A 351 8.75 5.45 -34.33
N VAL A 352 8.95 4.87 -33.13
CA VAL A 352 8.11 5.14 -31.96
C VAL A 352 8.17 6.62 -31.60
N MET A 353 9.37 7.19 -31.51
CA MET A 353 9.58 8.60 -31.18
C MET A 353 8.99 9.54 -32.22
N LYS A 354 9.16 9.24 -33.52
CA LYS A 354 8.53 9.97 -34.62
C LYS A 354 7.00 9.94 -34.52
N SER A 355 6.43 8.76 -34.33
CA SER A 355 4.99 8.53 -34.23
C SER A 355 4.37 9.27 -33.05
N LYS A 356 5.02 9.24 -31.87
CA LYS A 356 4.60 10.01 -30.69
C LYS A 356 4.59 11.52 -30.93
N ARG A 357 5.64 12.07 -31.56
CA ARG A 357 5.70 13.51 -31.92
C ARG A 357 4.56 13.89 -32.86
N LEU A 358 4.38 13.13 -33.93
CA LEU A 358 3.36 13.41 -34.93
C LEU A 358 1.93 13.30 -34.34
N PHE A 359 1.70 12.30 -33.49
CA PHE A 359 0.45 12.15 -32.75
C PHE A 359 0.19 13.33 -31.81
N ALA A 360 1.20 13.74 -31.05
CA ALA A 360 1.08 14.85 -30.11
C ALA A 360 0.82 16.19 -30.81
N GLU A 361 1.49 16.46 -31.92
CA GLU A 361 1.38 17.71 -32.65
C GLU A 361 0.07 17.81 -33.45
N GLN A 362 -0.39 16.71 -34.05
CA GLN A 362 -1.44 16.77 -35.09
C GLN A 362 -2.73 16.02 -34.73
N VAL A 363 -2.69 15.07 -33.79
CA VAL A 363 -3.86 14.25 -33.43
C VAL A 363 -4.44 14.66 -32.07
N MET A 364 -3.59 14.74 -31.04
CA MET A 364 -4.03 15.09 -29.68
C MET A 364 -4.84 16.40 -29.59
N PRO A 365 -4.42 17.52 -30.22
CA PRO A 365 -5.14 18.79 -30.09
C PRO A 365 -6.57 18.72 -30.61
N ALA A 366 -6.81 17.96 -31.68
CA ALA A 366 -8.14 17.77 -32.27
C ALA A 366 -9.07 16.96 -31.36
N LEU A 367 -8.51 16.04 -30.56
CA LEU A 367 -9.27 15.09 -29.74
C LEU A 367 -9.42 15.50 -28.27
N ARG A 368 -8.69 16.53 -27.80
CA ARG A 368 -8.73 16.99 -26.39
C ARG A 368 -10.14 17.28 -25.87
N GLN A 369 -11.04 17.79 -26.71
CA GLN A 369 -12.40 18.16 -26.33
C GLN A 369 -13.41 17.00 -26.40
N VAL A 370 -13.03 15.84 -26.93
CA VAL A 370 -13.92 14.66 -27.04
C VAL A 370 -14.15 14.04 -25.65
N ASN A 371 -15.40 13.64 -25.38
CA ASN A 371 -15.84 12.98 -24.15
C ASN A 371 -15.22 13.59 -22.87
N CYS A 372 -15.22 14.92 -22.77
CA CYS A 372 -14.86 15.57 -21.52
C CYS A 372 -16.06 15.54 -20.60
N ASP A 373 -15.94 14.85 -19.47
CA ASP A 373 -16.80 15.18 -18.35
C ASP A 373 -16.51 16.63 -17.92
N PRO A 374 -17.51 17.40 -17.43
CA PRO A 374 -17.21 18.61 -16.69
C PRO A 374 -16.22 18.25 -15.59
N GLU A 375 -15.16 19.05 -15.41
CA GLU A 375 -14.20 18.80 -14.34
C GLU A 375 -14.99 18.56 -13.06
N PRO A 376 -14.76 17.44 -12.36
CA PRO A 376 -15.35 17.29 -11.05
C PRO A 376 -14.95 18.56 -10.29
N GLN A 377 -15.94 19.25 -9.72
CA GLN A 377 -15.68 20.18 -8.65
C GLN A 377 -15.14 19.33 -7.51
N VAL A 378 -13.85 19.00 -7.60
CA VAL A 378 -13.03 18.84 -6.43
C VAL A 378 -13.08 20.23 -5.86
N GLU A 379 -14.05 20.48 -4.97
CA GLU A 379 -13.80 21.44 -3.93
C GLU A 379 -12.41 21.05 -3.45
N PRO A 380 -11.42 21.94 -3.54
CA PRO A 380 -10.27 21.73 -2.72
C PRO A 380 -10.86 21.64 -1.32
N GLN A 381 -10.96 20.43 -0.80
CA GLN A 381 -10.46 20.20 0.53
C GLN A 381 -8.97 20.56 0.43
N ALA A 382 -8.72 21.87 0.33
CA ALA A 382 -7.74 22.46 1.17
C ALA A 382 -7.97 21.75 2.49
N ALA A 383 -6.97 21.01 2.96
CA ALA A 383 -6.68 21.14 4.35
C ALA A 383 -6.48 22.65 4.58
N THR A 384 -7.58 23.40 4.71
CA THR A 384 -7.62 24.55 5.59
C THR A 384 -7.36 23.92 6.94
N TYR A 385 -6.07 23.76 7.23
CA TYR A 385 -5.62 24.20 8.52
C TYR A 385 -6.08 25.65 8.61
N GLU A 386 -7.28 25.86 9.15
CA GLU A 386 -7.35 26.85 10.19
C GLU A 386 -6.36 26.35 11.23
N LEU A 387 -5.18 26.97 11.25
CA LEU A 387 -4.45 27.08 12.49
C LEU A 387 -5.47 27.67 13.46
N GLN A 388 -6.16 26.81 14.21
CA GLN A 388 -6.56 27.22 15.53
C GLN A 388 -5.28 27.78 16.12
N GLN A 389 -5.29 29.08 16.41
CA GLN A 389 -4.35 29.66 17.35
C GLN A 389 -4.71 29.06 18.71
N GLU A 390 -4.55 27.75 18.85
CA GLU A 390 -4.40 27.14 20.14
C GLU A 390 -3.06 27.64 20.65
N GLN A 391 -3.17 28.39 21.75
CA GLN A 391 -2.09 28.64 22.68
C GLN A 391 -1.21 27.39 22.80
N PRO A 392 0.12 27.52 22.95
CA PRO A 392 1.06 26.43 22.75
C PRO A 392 0.70 25.22 23.64
N ALA A 393 -0.05 24.28 23.07
CA ALA A 393 -0.29 22.99 23.68
C ALA A 393 1.00 22.20 23.47
N GLY A 394 1.56 21.75 24.60
CA GLY A 394 2.83 21.04 24.66
C GLY A 394 2.87 19.75 23.84
N PRO A 395 3.98 19.01 23.90
CA PRO A 395 4.19 17.81 23.08
C PRO A 395 3.04 16.80 23.26
N LEU A 396 2.42 16.38 22.16
CA LEU A 396 1.43 15.30 22.14
C LEU A 396 2.11 13.98 22.56
N PRO A 397 1.54 13.20 23.50
CA PRO A 397 2.16 11.98 23.96
C PRO A 397 1.91 10.84 22.97
N LEU A 398 2.98 10.17 22.54
CA LEU A 398 2.87 8.78 22.08
C LEU A 398 2.22 7.98 23.23
N TYR A 399 1.23 7.13 22.94
CA TYR A 399 0.62 6.13 23.87
C TYR A 399 -0.57 6.55 24.75
N GLY A 400 -1.33 7.59 24.39
CA GLY A 400 -2.48 8.07 25.19
C GLY A 400 -3.54 7.03 25.62
N ASP A 401 -3.71 5.93 24.87
CA ASP A 401 -4.74 4.91 25.15
C ASP A 401 -4.19 3.58 25.71
N PHE A 402 -2.86 3.43 25.87
CA PHE A 402 -2.22 2.15 26.23
C PHE A 402 -1.45 2.17 27.55
N ASN A 403 -1.23 3.37 28.08
CA ASN A 403 -0.54 3.60 29.34
C ASN A 403 -1.55 4.09 30.37
N TYR A 404 -1.60 3.44 31.52
CA TYR A 404 -2.27 4.02 32.68
C TYR A 404 -1.21 4.27 33.77
N SER A 405 -1.35 5.36 34.51
CA SER A 405 -0.41 5.71 35.58
C SER A 405 -1.04 5.42 36.92
N LEU A 406 -0.39 4.59 37.74
CA LEU A 406 -0.74 4.45 39.14
C LEU A 406 -0.11 5.60 39.90
N VAL A 407 -0.96 6.42 40.51
CA VAL A 407 -0.57 7.57 41.32
C VAL A 407 -1.16 7.45 42.72
N ARG A 408 -0.70 8.25 43.66
CA ARG A 408 -1.18 8.25 45.05
C ARG A 408 -2.70 8.36 45.15
N GLU A 409 -3.32 9.19 44.32
CA GLU A 409 -4.76 9.46 44.32
C GLU A 409 -5.59 8.42 43.57
N ALA A 410 -4.95 7.41 42.96
CA ALA A 410 -5.63 6.39 42.18
C ALA A 410 -6.49 5.49 43.09
N PRO A 411 -7.70 5.06 42.66
CA PRO A 411 -8.56 4.14 43.41
C PRO A 411 -7.89 2.82 43.81
N GLU A 412 -6.86 2.43 43.06
CA GLU A 412 -6.04 1.25 43.25
C GLU A 412 -5.07 1.37 44.43
N THR A 413 -4.72 2.59 44.86
CA THR A 413 -3.83 2.82 46.01
C THR A 413 -4.59 2.47 47.29
N ALA A 414 -4.25 1.32 47.87
CA ALA A 414 -4.98 0.74 48.99
C ALA A 414 -4.65 1.39 50.34
N GLY A 415 -3.51 2.07 50.43
CA GLY A 415 -3.12 2.87 51.58
C GLY A 415 -1.60 3.05 51.73
N GLU A 416 -1.22 3.98 52.57
CA GLU A 416 0.14 4.22 53.02
C GLU A 416 0.52 3.30 54.18
N PHE A 417 1.80 2.99 54.33
CA PHE A 417 2.29 2.25 55.49
C PHE A 417 3.65 2.77 55.98
N VAL A 418 3.90 2.55 57.26
CA VAL A 418 5.19 2.79 57.92
C VAL A 418 5.51 1.60 58.82
N GLU A 419 6.57 0.88 58.51
CA GLU A 419 7.08 -0.26 59.25
C GLU A 419 8.46 0.07 59.87
N ARG A 420 8.72 -0.43 61.07
CA ARG A 420 10.00 -0.24 61.78
C ARG A 420 10.59 -1.60 62.11
N ASP A 421 11.76 -1.90 61.54
CA ASP A 421 12.48 -3.15 61.80
C ASP A 421 14.00 -2.93 61.88
N ASN A 422 14.63 -3.51 62.90
CA ASN A 422 16.09 -3.59 63.08
C ASN A 422 16.87 -2.30 62.75
N GLY A 423 16.44 -1.16 63.29
CA GLY A 423 17.13 0.12 63.10
C GLY A 423 16.95 0.74 61.72
N ALA A 424 15.92 0.33 60.97
CA ALA A 424 15.49 0.96 59.73
C ALA A 424 13.99 1.28 59.75
N VAL A 425 13.61 2.34 59.02
CA VAL A 425 12.22 2.71 58.76
C VAL A 425 11.94 2.39 57.28
N THR A 426 10.87 1.64 57.03
CA THR A 426 10.38 1.36 55.68
C THR A 426 8.99 1.95 55.53
N CYS A 427 8.78 2.82 54.56
CA CYS A 427 7.48 3.44 54.32
C CYS A 427 7.17 3.52 52.84
N GLY A 428 5.91 3.74 52.49
CA GLY A 428 5.50 3.94 51.11
C GLY A 428 4.03 3.58 50.90
N TRP A 429 3.72 3.09 49.71
CA TRP A 429 2.35 2.86 49.26
C TRP A 429 2.09 1.41 48.90
N GLU A 430 0.91 0.95 49.27
CA GLU A 430 0.34 -0.33 48.86
C GLU A 430 -0.66 -0.10 47.72
N ILE A 431 -0.52 -0.85 46.64
CA ILE A 431 -1.33 -0.70 45.43
C ILE A 431 -1.96 -2.04 45.08
N ARG A 432 -3.28 -2.06 44.94
CA ARG A 432 -4.05 -3.22 44.51
C ARG A 432 -4.10 -3.29 42.99
N VAL A 433 -3.73 -4.45 42.46
CA VAL A 433 -3.95 -4.71 41.03
C VAL A 433 -5.46 -4.83 40.79
N PRO A 434 -6.03 -4.10 39.81
CA PRO A 434 -7.45 -4.16 39.49
C PRO A 434 -7.93 -5.59 39.19
N GLU A 435 -9.20 -5.87 39.50
CA GLU A 435 -9.86 -7.11 39.05
C GLU A 435 -10.06 -7.07 37.54
N ARG A 436 -10.17 -8.25 36.89
CA ARG A 436 -10.32 -8.33 35.43
C ARG A 436 -11.50 -7.51 34.91
N GLU A 437 -11.32 -6.88 33.76
CA GLU A 437 -12.42 -6.26 33.03
C GLU A 437 -13.43 -7.33 32.57
N PRO A 438 -14.69 -6.95 32.28
CA PRO A 438 -15.73 -7.84 31.75
C PRO A 438 -15.33 -8.60 30.47
N ASP A 439 -14.30 -8.13 29.77
CA ASP A 439 -13.71 -8.74 28.57
C ASP A 439 -12.88 -10.00 28.89
N GLY A 440 -12.62 -10.30 30.16
CA GLY A 440 -11.95 -11.52 30.63
C GLY A 440 -10.42 -11.47 30.62
N PHE A 441 -9.83 -10.35 30.21
CA PHE A 441 -8.37 -10.20 30.16
C PHE A 441 -7.80 -9.81 31.54
N PRO A 442 -6.73 -10.47 32.02
CA PRO A 442 -6.07 -10.05 33.25
C PRO A 442 -5.36 -8.71 33.03
N TYR A 443 -5.43 -7.82 34.02
CA TYR A 443 -4.45 -6.75 34.12
C TYR A 443 -3.09 -7.39 34.41
N GLU A 444 -2.13 -7.23 33.50
CA GLU A 444 -0.72 -7.52 33.77
C GLU A 444 0.01 -6.19 33.92
N ILE A 445 0.62 -5.94 35.08
CA ILE A 445 1.41 -4.71 35.30
C ILE A 445 2.87 -4.97 34.94
N ILE A 446 3.27 -4.58 33.72
CA ILE A 446 4.66 -4.70 33.30
C ILE A 446 5.45 -3.48 33.79
N PHE A 447 6.43 -3.73 34.67
CA PHE A 447 7.41 -2.70 35.03
C PHE A 447 8.55 -2.70 34.02
N VAL A 448 8.80 -1.53 33.42
CA VAL A 448 9.92 -1.34 32.51
C VAL A 448 10.98 -0.53 33.25
N GLY A 449 12.06 -1.21 33.67
CA GLY A 449 13.27 -0.53 34.10
C GLY A 449 13.93 0.21 32.92
N PRO A 450 14.73 1.27 33.18
CA PRO A 450 15.39 2.03 32.12
C PRO A 450 16.29 1.12 31.27
N THR A 451 16.20 1.24 29.93
CA THR A 451 17.04 0.48 28.98
C THR A 451 17.88 1.42 28.10
N ALA A 452 18.86 0.85 27.39
CA ALA A 452 19.69 1.61 26.46
C ALA A 452 18.89 2.30 25.34
N SER A 453 17.72 1.77 24.98
CA SER A 453 16.84 2.26 23.89
C SER A 453 15.66 3.11 24.37
N TYR A 454 15.35 3.10 25.66
CA TYR A 454 14.27 3.85 26.31
C TYR A 454 14.73 4.26 27.72
N ARG A 455 15.04 5.55 27.91
CA ARG A 455 15.69 6.11 29.11
C ARG A 455 14.78 7.02 29.95
N GLY A 456 13.47 6.76 29.97
CA GLY A 456 12.53 7.35 30.94
C GLY A 456 12.27 6.37 32.09
N SER A 457 12.22 6.85 33.34
CA SER A 457 11.87 6.03 34.49
C SER A 457 10.35 5.81 34.54
N ALA A 458 9.90 4.56 34.37
CA ALA A 458 8.49 4.17 34.55
C ALA A 458 8.02 4.29 36.01
N ILE A 459 8.89 4.69 36.94
CA ILE A 459 8.59 4.98 38.35
C ILE A 459 9.19 6.34 38.69
N ARG A 460 8.35 7.30 39.06
CA ARG A 460 8.74 8.59 39.66
C ARG A 460 8.34 8.59 41.12
N LEU A 461 9.21 9.10 41.98
CA LEU A 461 9.01 9.03 43.42
C LEU A 461 9.51 10.30 44.08
N HIS A 462 8.66 10.94 44.86
CA HIS A 462 9.05 12.02 45.76
C HIS A 462 8.46 11.75 47.13
N LEU A 463 9.32 11.75 48.13
CA LEU A 463 9.02 11.50 49.52
C LEU A 463 9.76 12.55 50.32
N VAL A 464 9.04 13.18 51.23
CA VAL A 464 9.59 14.15 52.19
C VAL A 464 9.37 13.64 53.61
N THR A 465 9.95 14.35 54.56
CA THR A 465 9.69 14.15 55.98
C THR A 465 8.43 14.89 56.42
N GLY A 466 7.91 14.61 57.62
CA GLY A 466 6.74 15.33 58.15
C GLY A 466 6.91 16.86 58.27
N ASP A 467 8.16 17.35 58.28
CA ASP A 467 8.49 18.78 58.28
C ASP A 467 8.86 19.33 56.88
N GLY A 468 8.73 18.51 55.82
CA GLY A 468 9.00 18.89 54.42
C GLY A 468 10.46 18.71 53.96
N GLU A 469 11.36 18.21 54.82
CA GLU A 469 12.76 17.98 54.41
C GLU A 469 12.90 16.80 53.43
N PRO A 470 13.81 16.88 52.44
CA PRO A 470 13.99 15.85 51.42
C PRO A 470 14.66 14.59 51.97
N ILE A 471 14.27 13.44 51.40
CA ILE A 471 14.87 12.15 51.73
C ILE A 471 16.24 11.97 51.04
N SER A 472 17.19 11.34 51.74
CA SER A 472 18.55 11.09 51.24
C SER A 472 18.55 10.27 49.95
N ASP A 473 19.32 10.73 48.95
CA ASP A 473 19.49 10.04 47.67
C ASP A 473 20.11 8.62 47.82
N ASP A 474 20.80 8.35 48.93
CA ASP A 474 21.39 7.03 49.23
C ASP A 474 20.40 6.04 49.89
N ALA A 475 19.17 6.47 50.18
CA ALA A 475 18.13 5.58 50.69
C ALA A 475 17.79 4.47 49.69
N GLN A 476 17.25 3.34 50.16
CA GLN A 476 16.92 2.22 49.28
C GLN A 476 15.45 2.26 48.89
N VAL A 477 15.18 2.28 47.59
CA VAL A 477 13.85 2.07 47.04
C VAL A 477 13.70 0.60 46.70
N VAL A 478 12.61 -0.01 47.16
CA VAL A 478 12.29 -1.42 46.94
C VAL A 478 10.84 -1.51 46.47
N LEU A 479 10.63 -2.12 45.31
CA LEU A 479 9.32 -2.47 44.76
C LEU A 479 9.12 -3.98 44.89
N GLU A 480 8.02 -4.39 45.50
CA GLU A 480 7.70 -5.78 45.77
C GLU A 480 6.29 -6.15 45.32
N THR A 481 6.11 -7.42 44.98
CA THR A 481 4.79 -8.04 44.80
C THR A 481 4.58 -9.11 45.85
N TYR A 482 3.37 -9.21 46.38
CA TYR A 482 2.96 -10.30 47.27
C TYR A 482 1.54 -10.76 46.93
N ASP A 483 1.23 -12.02 47.24
CA ASP A 483 -0.13 -12.55 47.14
C ASP A 483 -1.05 -11.89 48.19
N ARG A 484 -2.35 -11.82 47.95
CA ARG A 484 -3.31 -11.20 48.89
C ARG A 484 -3.29 -11.80 50.31
N ASP A 485 -2.73 -12.99 50.49
CA ASP A 485 -2.56 -13.67 51.79
C ASP A 485 -1.18 -13.40 52.46
N GLY A 486 -0.29 -12.65 51.81
CA GLY A 486 0.99 -12.17 52.35
C GLY A 486 2.10 -13.21 52.50
N GLN A 487 1.93 -14.42 51.96
CA GLN A 487 2.87 -15.52 52.14
C GLN A 487 3.98 -15.59 51.09
N ASN A 488 3.77 -15.04 49.88
CA ASN A 488 4.75 -15.09 48.79
C ASN A 488 5.20 -13.68 48.37
N ARG A 489 6.18 -13.11 49.10
CA ARG A 489 6.77 -11.80 48.80
C ARG A 489 7.97 -11.94 47.85
N ARG A 490 7.97 -11.18 46.75
CA ARG A 490 9.06 -11.11 45.76
C ARG A 490 9.47 -9.67 45.49
N THR A 491 10.76 -9.38 45.62
CA THR A 491 11.34 -8.11 45.17
C THR A 491 11.41 -8.08 43.64
N VAL A 492 10.75 -7.08 43.06
CA VAL A 492 10.71 -6.79 41.62
C VAL A 492 11.85 -5.86 41.25
N PHE A 493 12.08 -4.86 42.09
CA PHE A 493 13.09 -3.84 41.84
C PHE A 493 13.70 -3.38 43.16
N ALA A 494 15.01 -3.11 43.15
CA ALA A 494 15.71 -2.46 44.26
C ALA A 494 16.79 -1.51 43.72
N GLY A 495 16.83 -0.27 44.22
CA GLY A 495 17.75 0.77 43.75
C GLY A 495 17.93 1.90 44.77
N ARG A 496 18.74 2.91 44.42
CA ARG A 496 18.94 4.09 45.28
C ARG A 496 17.86 5.14 45.01
N TYR A 497 17.36 5.79 46.06
CA TYR A 497 16.30 6.80 45.99
C TYR A 497 16.62 7.95 45.03
N GLY A 498 17.89 8.38 44.98
CA GLY A 498 18.36 9.40 44.04
C GLY A 498 18.16 9.08 42.55
N GLN A 499 17.93 7.81 42.21
CA GLN A 499 17.64 7.36 40.84
C GLN A 499 16.16 7.53 40.46
N PHE A 500 15.28 7.73 41.45
CA PHE A 500 13.82 7.86 41.28
C PHE A 500 13.31 9.26 41.62
N SER A 501 14.03 9.98 42.49
CA SER A 501 13.71 11.35 42.92
C SER A 501 14.03 12.42 41.88
N ARG A 502 14.77 12.05 40.82
CA ARG A 502 15.19 12.96 39.74
C ARG A 502 14.91 12.31 38.40
N ILE A 503 14.35 13.07 37.46
CA ILE A 503 14.30 12.67 36.06
C ILE A 503 15.76 12.69 35.56
N PRO A 504 16.33 11.54 35.13
CA PRO A 504 17.72 11.53 34.65
C PRO A 504 17.88 12.47 33.45
N ASP A 505 18.98 13.23 33.40
CA ASP A 505 19.37 13.87 32.14
C ASP A 505 19.64 12.76 31.11
N GLN A 506 18.82 12.74 30.06
CA GLN A 506 18.88 11.77 28.98
C GLN A 506 20.25 11.71 28.28
N HIS A 507 21.09 12.73 28.48
CA HIS A 507 22.44 12.84 27.94
C HIS A 507 23.55 12.42 28.92
N GLU A 508 23.24 12.07 30.18
CA GLU A 508 24.26 11.71 31.15
C GLU A 508 24.87 10.30 30.91
N PRO A 509 26.21 10.13 31.01
CA PRO A 509 26.90 8.90 30.61
C PRO A 509 26.49 7.63 31.38
N ASN A 510 25.93 7.77 32.58
CA ASN A 510 25.62 6.67 33.50
C ASN A 510 24.12 6.53 33.82
N ALA A 511 23.23 7.19 33.07
CA ALA A 511 21.77 7.19 33.30
C ALA A 511 21.09 5.81 33.13
N ALA A 512 21.83 4.76 32.79
CA ALA A 512 21.29 3.44 32.53
C ALA A 512 21.90 2.41 33.49
N LEU A 513 21.17 2.06 34.55
CA LEU A 513 21.39 0.81 35.26
C LEU A 513 20.07 0.07 35.52
N ALA A 514 20.10 -1.19 35.06
CA ALA A 514 19.25 -2.35 35.35
C ALA A 514 17.90 -2.54 34.59
N ALA A 515 18.00 -3.43 33.59
CA ALA A 515 17.10 -4.52 33.18
C ALA A 515 15.57 -4.33 33.24
N GLN A 516 14.92 -4.54 32.09
CA GLN A 516 13.48 -4.86 32.02
C GLN A 516 13.17 -6.06 32.92
N GLN A 517 12.57 -5.79 34.08
CA GLN A 517 11.99 -6.83 34.92
C GLN A 517 10.50 -6.88 34.67
N ARG A 518 10.10 -7.74 33.73
CA ARG A 518 8.69 -8.03 33.53
C ARG A 518 8.18 -8.79 34.75
N VAL A 519 7.25 -8.16 35.46
CA VAL A 519 6.46 -8.84 36.47
C VAL A 519 5.05 -8.92 35.95
N VAL A 520 4.45 -10.09 36.13
CA VAL A 520 3.05 -10.32 35.78
C VAL A 520 2.33 -10.41 37.11
N ALA A 521 1.76 -9.29 37.54
CA ALA A 521 0.89 -9.25 38.70
C ALA A 521 -0.56 -9.30 38.18
N GLY A 522 -1.25 -10.41 38.43
CA GLY A 522 -2.69 -10.56 38.13
C GLY A 522 -3.58 -10.20 39.34
N ASP A 523 -4.89 -10.43 39.21
CA ASP A 523 -5.94 -10.14 40.20
C ASP A 523 -5.71 -10.68 41.64
N ARG A 524 -4.74 -11.57 41.85
CA ARG A 524 -4.36 -12.16 43.15
C ARG A 524 -3.19 -11.48 43.89
N TYR A 525 -2.62 -10.41 43.34
CA TYR A 525 -1.41 -9.79 43.88
C TYR A 525 -1.63 -8.33 44.31
N SER A 526 -0.78 -7.86 45.21
CA SER A 526 -0.64 -6.45 45.59
C SER A 526 0.82 -6.02 45.44
N ILE A 527 1.02 -4.72 45.19
CA ILE A 527 2.32 -4.11 44.96
C ILE A 527 2.65 -3.23 46.16
N ARG A 528 3.89 -3.30 46.63
CA ARG A 528 4.42 -2.40 47.66
C ARG A 528 5.60 -1.64 47.09
N LEU A 529 5.43 -0.33 46.93
CA LEU A 529 6.55 0.58 46.64
C LEU A 529 7.02 1.16 47.97
N SER A 530 8.27 0.92 48.32
CA SER A 530 8.80 1.26 49.64
C SER A 530 10.14 1.98 49.57
N VAL A 531 10.37 2.90 50.50
CA VAL A 531 11.65 3.54 50.76
C VAL A 531 12.12 3.11 52.13
N ARG A 532 13.30 2.48 52.17
CA ARG A 532 13.98 2.03 53.37
C ARG A 532 15.11 2.97 53.73
N LEU A 533 15.08 3.44 54.96
CA LEU A 533 15.96 4.44 55.53
C LEU A 533 16.57 3.94 56.85
N PRO A 534 17.79 4.35 57.22
CA PRO A 534 18.31 4.17 58.57
C PRO A 534 17.41 4.82 59.64
N ALA A 535 17.45 4.38 60.90
CA ALA A 535 16.58 4.93 61.96
C ALA A 535 16.99 6.33 62.46
N ASP A 536 18.18 6.81 62.11
CA ASP A 536 18.77 8.08 62.55
C ASP A 536 18.58 9.24 61.55
N VAL A 537 17.90 8.99 60.42
CA VAL A 537 17.49 10.04 59.48
C VAL A 537 16.08 10.57 59.79
N PRO A 538 15.79 11.85 59.43
CA PRO A 538 14.47 12.46 59.57
C PRO A 538 13.32 11.56 59.07
N GLN A 539 12.19 11.55 59.78
CA GLN A 539 11.12 10.57 59.54
C GLN A 539 10.42 10.83 58.22
N PRO A 540 10.46 9.89 57.25
CA PRO A 540 9.72 10.01 56.02
C PRO A 540 8.21 9.96 56.29
N ASP A 541 7.47 10.78 55.57
CA ASP A 541 6.03 10.88 55.69
C ASP A 541 5.36 10.69 54.32
N PRO A 542 4.86 9.48 54.00
CA PRO A 542 4.12 9.23 52.77
C PRO A 542 2.78 9.97 52.72
N GLU A 543 2.28 10.48 53.86
CA GLU A 543 1.03 11.24 53.94
C GLU A 543 1.22 12.74 53.67
N ALA A 544 2.45 13.27 53.76
CA ALA A 544 2.74 14.67 53.50
C ALA A 544 2.25 15.09 52.10
N ASP A 545 1.71 16.30 51.96
CA ASP A 545 1.13 16.80 50.69
C ASP A 545 2.16 16.81 49.55
N GLU A 546 3.44 16.95 49.88
CA GLU A 546 4.54 16.95 48.91
C GLU A 546 4.94 15.52 48.50
N SER A 547 4.57 14.49 49.25
CA SER A 547 4.92 13.10 48.94
C SER A 547 4.01 12.52 47.84
N PHE A 548 4.60 12.07 46.74
CA PHE A 548 3.91 11.44 45.62
C PHE A 548 4.70 10.28 45.00
N PHE A 549 3.97 9.40 44.30
CA PHE A 549 4.56 8.45 43.37
C PHE A 549 3.78 8.43 42.06
N GLU A 550 4.44 8.03 40.99
CA GLU A 550 3.82 7.74 39.71
C GLU A 550 4.47 6.50 39.11
N ILE A 551 3.68 5.49 38.78
CA ILE A 551 4.13 4.28 38.11
C ILE A 551 3.40 4.15 36.78
N GLU A 552 4.14 4.21 35.68
CA GLU A 552 3.61 3.92 34.34
C GLU A 552 3.39 2.41 34.19
N CYS A 553 2.16 2.03 33.84
CA CYS A 553 1.72 0.66 33.68
C CYS A 553 1.22 0.43 32.25
N PHE A 554 1.52 -0.75 31.71
CA PHE A 554 1.15 -1.16 30.34
C PHE A 554 0.12 -2.28 30.36
N LYS A 555 -0.98 -2.16 29.62
CA LYS A 555 -1.97 -3.25 29.43
C LYS A 555 -1.51 -4.21 28.34
N HIS A 556 -1.26 -5.48 28.68
CA HIS A 556 -0.80 -6.50 27.74
C HIS A 556 -1.97 -7.30 27.15
N TRP A 557 -2.15 -7.27 25.82
CA TRP A 557 -3.19 -8.04 25.08
C TRP A 557 -2.64 -9.32 24.43
N LEU A 558 -1.58 -9.89 25.00
CA LEU A 558 -0.88 -11.03 24.43
C LEU A 558 -1.38 -12.31 25.11
N THR A 559 -2.36 -12.97 24.50
CA THR A 559 -2.69 -14.35 24.85
C THR A 559 -1.55 -15.24 24.37
N ILE A 560 -0.56 -15.47 25.24
CA ILE A 560 0.28 -16.66 25.14
C ILE A 560 -0.61 -17.81 25.65
N THR A 561 -1.19 -18.59 24.75
CA THR A 561 -1.67 -19.93 25.11
C THR A 561 -0.67 -20.97 24.63
N ALA A 562 -0.11 -21.65 25.63
CA ALA A 562 0.64 -22.90 25.55
C ALA A 562 -0.24 -24.08 25.08
#